data_AF-A0A2L0IA38-F1
#
_entry.id   AF-A0A2L0IA38-F1
#
_cell.length_a   1.000
_cell.length_b   1.000
_cell.length_c   1.000
_cell.angle_alpha   90.00
_cell.angle_beta   90.00
_cell.angle_gamma   90.00
#
_symmetry.space_group_name_H-M   'P 1'
#
loop_
_entity.id
_entity.type
_entity.pdbx_description
1 polymer ?
#
loop_
_entity_poly.entity_id
_entity_poly.type
_entity_poly.pdbx_seq_one_letter_code
_entity_poly.pdbx_strand_id
1 'polypeptide(L)'
;MMTPLLIDALTISEGRFKKPCPVLVLKMLLLDEETSGFSEVIKNQALLLLATYRKLLRAVARDLSNVKTIENSVKKRHWGKADKAQDKMVIADQLRLKHLDLEEMILFLNTQHFFKQLPISFVKKLVDWAPPVVSGIFLIENVLAGYIAQKLLLLEKIKVKELCKSVQPYFHIADFFVFLPRLEELYQKHQQQIVRVAPTAEVALALTDFKKAWIYRLRRRP
;
A
#
# COMPACT_ATOMS: atom_id res chain seq x y z
N MET A 1 -8.17 9.56 -19.30
CA MET A 1 -7.70 10.33 -18.12
C MET A 1 -8.36 9.77 -16.87
N MET A 2 -7.67 8.90 -16.13
CA MET A 2 -8.08 8.34 -14.81
C MET A 2 -6.91 8.29 -13.81
N THR A 3 -5.78 8.90 -14.18
CA THR A 3 -4.50 8.79 -13.50
C THR A 3 -4.30 9.72 -12.30
N PRO A 4 -4.86 10.95 -12.25
CA PRO A 4 -4.66 11.85 -11.11
C PRO A 4 -5.39 11.36 -9.84
N LEU A 5 -6.68 11.02 -9.95
CA LEU A 5 -7.53 10.68 -8.80
C LEU A 5 -7.02 9.52 -7.94
N LEU A 6 -6.38 8.51 -8.54
CA LEU A 6 -5.84 7.36 -7.79
C LEU A 6 -4.41 7.52 -7.33
N ILE A 7 -3.59 8.34 -7.98
CA ILE A 7 -2.30 8.73 -7.40
C ILE A 7 -2.56 9.59 -6.16
N ASP A 8 -3.56 10.46 -6.24
CA ASP A 8 -4.14 11.15 -5.08
C ASP A 8 -4.86 10.19 -4.11
N ALA A 9 -5.23 8.97 -4.52
CA ALA A 9 -5.72 7.92 -3.60
C ALA A 9 -4.63 7.41 -2.68
N LEU A 10 -3.50 7.08 -3.29
CA LEU A 10 -2.37 6.50 -2.60
C LEU A 10 -1.75 7.52 -1.62
N THR A 11 -1.91 8.82 -1.89
CA THR A 11 -1.43 9.90 -1.03
C THR A 11 -2.50 10.77 -0.46
N ILE A 12 -2.54 10.81 0.87
CA ILE A 12 -3.19 11.87 1.63
C ILE A 12 -2.81 13.23 1.04
N SER A 13 -3.78 14.14 0.88
CA SER A 13 -3.57 15.54 0.50
C SER A 13 -2.28 16.13 1.12
N GLU A 14 -1.41 16.66 0.26
CA GLU A 14 -0.09 17.22 0.58
C GLU A 14 -0.13 18.19 1.78
N GLY A 15 -1.16 19.03 1.86
CA GLY A 15 -1.37 20.00 2.94
C GLY A 15 -1.62 19.41 4.34
N ARG A 16 -1.76 18.07 4.47
CA ARG A 16 -2.02 17.40 5.77
C ARG A 16 -0.79 16.70 6.34
N PHE A 17 0.31 16.64 5.60
CA PHE A 17 1.56 16.13 6.12
C PHE A 17 2.30 17.24 6.85
N LYS A 18 2.11 17.34 8.17
CA LYS A 18 2.97 18.19 9.03
C LYS A 18 4.45 17.76 9.03
N LYS A 19 4.76 16.56 8.52
CA LYS A 19 6.10 15.98 8.40
C LYS A 19 6.21 15.20 7.08
N PRO A 20 7.40 15.19 6.45
CA PRO A 20 7.63 14.41 5.23
C PRO A 20 7.31 12.92 5.48
N CYS A 21 6.64 12.29 4.52
CA CYS A 21 6.13 10.92 4.65
C CYS A 21 6.52 10.08 3.43
N PRO A 22 6.90 8.79 3.62
CA PRO A 22 7.35 7.95 2.52
C PRO A 22 6.31 7.78 1.39
N VAL A 23 5.02 7.73 1.73
CA VAL A 23 3.95 7.63 0.74
C VAL A 23 3.86 8.85 -0.18
N LEU A 24 4.15 10.05 0.34
CA LEU A 24 4.20 11.27 -0.47
C LEU A 24 5.37 11.21 -1.46
N VAL A 25 6.55 10.79 -0.98
CA VAL A 25 7.72 10.62 -1.86
C VAL A 25 7.45 9.58 -2.94
N LEU A 26 6.76 8.49 -2.63
CA LEU A 26 6.35 7.49 -3.63
C LEU A 26 5.45 8.09 -4.72
N LYS A 27 4.49 8.95 -4.37
CA LYS A 27 3.63 9.65 -5.34
C LYS A 27 4.43 10.54 -6.26
N MET A 28 5.33 11.35 -5.69
CA MET A 28 6.20 12.22 -6.46
C MET A 28 7.06 11.41 -7.44
N LEU A 29 7.65 10.29 -6.99
CA LEU A 29 8.40 9.39 -7.87
C LEU A 29 7.53 8.77 -8.99
N LEU A 30 6.24 8.49 -8.73
CA LEU A 30 5.30 7.96 -9.74
C LEU A 30 4.79 9.03 -10.73
N LEU A 31 4.97 10.30 -10.39
CA LEU A 31 4.64 11.46 -11.22
C LEU A 31 5.88 12.09 -11.87
N ASP A 32 7.06 11.47 -11.70
CA ASP A 32 8.36 12.01 -12.13
C ASP A 32 8.65 13.42 -11.58
N GLU A 33 8.19 13.70 -10.36
CA GLU A 33 8.40 14.96 -9.64
C GLU A 33 9.71 14.95 -8.83
N GLU A 34 10.22 16.15 -8.53
CA GLU A 34 11.49 16.31 -7.82
C GLU A 34 11.40 15.91 -6.34
N THR A 35 12.28 15.01 -5.89
CA THR A 35 12.32 14.54 -4.49
C THR A 35 13.60 14.94 -3.74
N SER A 36 14.38 15.87 -4.29
CA SER A 36 15.68 16.32 -3.75
C SER A 36 15.59 16.83 -2.31
N GLY A 37 14.49 17.50 -1.96
CA GLY A 37 14.22 18.04 -0.63
C GLY A 37 13.93 17.00 0.48
N PHE A 38 13.84 15.70 0.15
CA PHE A 38 13.60 14.65 1.14
C PHE A 38 14.90 13.96 1.57
N SER A 39 14.99 13.60 2.85
CA SER A 39 16.10 12.80 3.37
C SER A 39 16.16 11.41 2.72
N GLU A 40 17.36 10.84 2.59
CA GLU A 40 17.59 9.49 2.07
C GLU A 40 16.80 8.42 2.84
N VAL A 41 16.62 8.59 4.15
CA VAL A 41 15.82 7.65 4.97
C VAL A 41 14.39 7.55 4.45
N ILE A 42 13.75 8.68 4.15
CA ILE A 42 12.35 8.71 3.69
C ILE A 42 12.25 8.19 2.25
N LYS A 43 13.21 8.52 1.38
CA LYS A 43 13.28 7.97 0.03
C LYS A 43 13.42 6.44 0.05
N ASN A 44 14.29 5.92 0.91
CA ASN A 44 14.47 4.48 1.08
C ASN A 44 13.19 3.79 1.60
N GLN A 45 12.47 4.41 2.52
CA GLN A 45 11.16 3.93 2.96
C GLN A 45 10.12 3.94 1.82
N ALA A 46 10.15 4.96 0.94
CA ALA A 46 9.28 5.03 -0.23
C ALA A 46 9.57 3.90 -1.23
N LEU A 47 10.85 3.54 -1.43
CA LEU A 47 11.24 2.40 -2.25
C LEU A 47 10.77 1.04 -1.67
N LEU A 48 10.74 0.91 -0.34
CA LEU A 48 10.18 -0.28 0.31
C LEU A 48 8.65 -0.34 0.18
N LEU A 49 7.96 0.81 0.25
CA LEU A 49 6.53 0.89 -0.05
C LEU A 49 6.23 0.51 -1.51
N LEU A 50 7.00 1.04 -2.46
CA LEU A 50 6.93 0.70 -3.89
C LEU A 50 6.99 -0.81 -4.10
N ALA A 51 8.02 -1.47 -3.55
CA ALA A 51 8.21 -2.91 -3.72
C ALA A 51 7.07 -3.72 -3.07
N THR A 52 6.58 -3.26 -1.92
CA THR A 52 5.45 -3.89 -1.21
C THR A 52 4.16 -3.78 -2.01
N TYR A 53 3.82 -2.58 -2.48
CA TYR A 53 2.61 -2.35 -3.27
C TYR A 53 2.64 -3.12 -4.59
N ARG A 54 3.78 -3.13 -5.26
CA ARG A 54 3.97 -3.96 -6.46
C ARG A 54 3.67 -5.43 -6.19
N LYS A 55 4.28 -6.03 -5.17
CA LYS A 55 4.06 -7.46 -4.83
C LYS A 55 2.62 -7.73 -4.43
N LEU A 56 2.02 -6.84 -3.65
CA LEU A 56 0.62 -6.92 -3.24
C LEU A 56 -0.32 -6.89 -4.45
N LEU A 57 -0.15 -5.93 -5.36
CA LEU A 57 -0.99 -5.82 -6.55
C LEU A 57 -0.80 -6.99 -7.51
N ARG A 58 0.43 -7.54 -7.63
CA ARG A 58 0.65 -8.80 -8.36
C ARG A 58 -0.06 -9.98 -7.72
N ALA A 59 -0.05 -10.07 -6.40
CA ALA A 59 -0.73 -11.15 -5.67
C ALA A 59 -2.25 -11.05 -5.88
N VAL A 60 -2.80 -9.83 -5.77
CA VAL A 60 -4.20 -9.54 -6.07
C VAL A 60 -4.53 -9.86 -7.53
N ALA A 61 -3.67 -9.50 -8.50
CA ALA A 61 -3.88 -9.86 -9.92
C ALA A 61 -4.00 -11.37 -10.11
N ARG A 62 -3.15 -12.16 -9.45
CA ARG A 62 -3.17 -13.63 -9.53
C ARG A 62 -4.38 -14.24 -8.83
N ASP A 63 -4.79 -13.66 -7.72
CA ASP A 63 -6.00 -14.06 -7.01
C ASP A 63 -7.25 -13.83 -7.88
N LEU A 64 -7.24 -12.76 -8.67
CA LEU A 64 -8.37 -12.35 -9.51
C LEU A 64 -8.32 -12.89 -10.94
N SER A 65 -7.18 -13.38 -11.44
CA SER A 65 -7.04 -13.87 -12.81
C SER A 65 -7.97 -15.05 -13.14
N ASN A 66 -8.41 -15.78 -12.12
CA ASN A 66 -9.35 -16.89 -12.25
C ASN A 66 -10.82 -16.47 -12.08
N VAL A 67 -11.08 -15.18 -11.86
CA VAL A 67 -12.42 -14.65 -11.55
C VAL A 67 -12.77 -13.53 -12.53
N LYS A 68 -13.29 -13.93 -13.70
CA LYS A 68 -13.66 -13.07 -14.83
C LYS A 68 -14.58 -11.88 -14.46
N THR A 69 -15.30 -11.98 -13.34
CA THR A 69 -16.28 -10.97 -12.87
C THR A 69 -15.67 -9.87 -12.00
N ILE A 70 -14.55 -10.09 -11.32
CA ILE A 70 -13.99 -9.08 -10.38
C ILE A 70 -13.07 -8.08 -11.08
N GLU A 71 -12.33 -8.49 -12.11
CA GLU A 71 -11.52 -7.55 -12.90
C GLU A 71 -12.41 -6.51 -13.62
N ASN A 72 -13.64 -6.90 -13.97
CA ASN A 72 -14.69 -6.04 -14.53
C ASN A 72 -15.66 -5.49 -13.47
N SER A 73 -15.39 -5.69 -12.16
CA SER A 73 -16.29 -5.24 -11.10
C SER A 73 -16.32 -3.71 -11.04
N VAL A 74 -17.40 -3.13 -11.56
CA VAL A 74 -17.73 -1.69 -11.44
C VAL A 74 -18.26 -1.33 -10.03
N LYS A 75 -18.16 -2.22 -9.04
CA LYS A 75 -18.52 -1.88 -7.65
C LYS A 75 -17.53 -0.86 -7.09
N LYS A 76 -18.08 0.28 -6.70
CA LYS A 76 -17.40 1.39 -6.03
C LYS A 76 -17.16 1.04 -4.56
N ARG A 77 -15.90 1.08 -4.10
CA ARG A 77 -15.48 0.67 -2.74
C ARG A 77 -14.81 1.82 -2.00
N HIS A 78 -14.81 1.72 -0.66
CA HIS A 78 -14.11 2.62 0.28
C HIS A 78 -14.01 1.94 1.67
N TRP A 79 -13.03 2.32 2.48
CA TRP A 79 -12.93 1.96 3.89
C TRP A 79 -13.81 2.88 4.76
N GLY A 80 -14.28 2.32 5.86
CA GLY A 80 -15.00 3.03 6.92
C GLY A 80 -14.58 2.51 8.28
N LYS A 81 -14.91 3.26 9.32
CA LYS A 81 -14.74 2.82 10.72
C LYS A 81 -16.06 2.23 11.23
N ALA A 82 -15.97 1.13 11.98
CA ALA A 82 -17.13 0.53 12.64
C ALA A 82 -17.73 1.46 13.71
N ASP A 83 -16.87 2.21 14.41
CA ASP A 83 -17.23 3.18 15.45
C ASP A 83 -17.23 4.61 14.87
N LYS A 84 -18.24 5.41 15.26
CA LYS A 84 -18.41 6.82 14.85
C LYS A 84 -17.45 7.77 15.57
N ALA A 85 -16.64 7.28 16.51
CA ALA A 85 -15.66 8.10 17.23
C ALA A 85 -14.61 8.70 16.28
N GLN A 86 -14.30 9.99 16.46
CA GLN A 86 -13.26 10.75 15.74
C GLN A 86 -11.82 10.31 16.08
N ASP A 87 -11.65 9.17 16.77
CA ASP A 87 -10.33 8.71 17.18
C ASP A 87 -9.46 8.33 15.99
N LYS A 88 -8.27 8.96 15.95
CA LYS A 88 -7.17 8.69 15.02
C LYS A 88 -6.45 7.38 15.32
N MET A 89 -6.80 6.70 16.41
CA MET A 89 -6.33 5.37 16.75
C MET A 89 -7.50 4.41 16.68
N VAL A 90 -7.35 3.33 15.93
CA VAL A 90 -8.43 2.37 15.66
C VAL A 90 -7.85 0.98 15.79
N ILE A 91 -8.61 0.03 16.35
CA ILE A 91 -8.22 -1.39 16.31
C ILE A 91 -8.40 -1.85 14.86
N ALA A 92 -7.40 -2.49 14.25
CA ALA A 92 -7.42 -2.72 12.80
C ALA A 92 -8.64 -3.53 12.31
N ASP A 93 -9.19 -4.42 13.13
CA ASP A 93 -10.44 -5.15 12.86
C ASP A 93 -11.69 -4.25 12.73
N GLN A 94 -11.65 -3.03 13.28
CA GLN A 94 -12.71 -2.04 13.17
C GLN A 94 -12.67 -1.29 11.82
N LEU A 95 -11.62 -1.46 11.02
CA LEU A 95 -11.63 -1.03 9.62
C LEU A 95 -12.56 -1.95 8.84
N ARG A 96 -13.56 -1.37 8.17
CA ARG A 96 -14.51 -2.09 7.33
C ARG A 96 -14.43 -1.57 5.91
N LEU A 97 -14.08 -2.44 4.97
CA LEU A 97 -14.23 -2.11 3.55
C LEU A 97 -15.70 -2.30 3.18
N LYS A 98 -16.40 -1.20 2.87
CA LYS A 98 -17.81 -1.30 2.48
C LYS A 98 -17.91 -1.82 1.05
N HIS A 99 -18.92 -2.66 0.79
CA HIS A 99 -19.21 -3.24 -0.52
C HIS A 99 -18.13 -4.18 -1.08
N LEU A 100 -17.37 -4.85 -0.19
CA LEU A 100 -16.58 -6.03 -0.55
C LEU A 100 -17.33 -7.28 -0.07
N ASP A 101 -17.83 -8.08 -1.00
CA ASP A 101 -18.60 -9.28 -0.66
C ASP A 101 -17.68 -10.35 -0.07
N LEU A 102 -18.22 -11.16 0.86
CA LEU A 102 -17.45 -12.22 1.53
C LEU A 102 -16.88 -13.26 0.54
N GLU A 103 -17.59 -13.53 -0.55
CA GLU A 103 -17.12 -14.38 -1.65
C GLU A 103 -15.89 -13.78 -2.35
N GLU A 104 -15.85 -12.44 -2.51
CA GLU A 104 -14.69 -11.72 -3.04
C GLU A 104 -13.49 -11.80 -2.08
N MET A 105 -13.73 -11.92 -0.77
CA MET A 105 -12.68 -12.02 0.27
C MET A 105 -12.00 -13.38 0.36
N ILE A 106 -12.68 -14.46 -0.01
CA ILE A 106 -12.16 -15.84 0.06
C ILE A 106 -11.09 -16.10 -1.02
N LEU A 107 -11.05 -15.27 -2.07
CA LEU A 107 -10.20 -15.47 -3.24
C LEU A 107 -8.74 -14.99 -3.07
N PHE A 108 -8.39 -14.33 -1.96
CA PHE A 108 -7.10 -13.66 -1.77
C PHE A 108 -5.95 -14.57 -1.25
N LEU A 109 -5.81 -15.78 -1.79
CA LEU A 109 -4.83 -16.78 -1.29
C LEU A 109 -3.38 -16.36 -1.53
N ASN A 110 -3.04 -15.87 -2.73
CA ASN A 110 -1.70 -15.37 -3.05
C ASN A 110 -1.37 -14.14 -2.21
N THR A 111 -2.36 -13.28 -1.99
CA THR A 111 -2.22 -12.08 -1.16
C THR A 111 -1.92 -12.43 0.29
N GLN A 112 -2.66 -13.38 0.87
CA GLN A 112 -2.38 -13.90 2.22
C GLN A 112 -1.01 -14.57 2.29
N HIS A 113 -0.65 -15.36 1.26
CA HIS A 113 0.65 -16.02 1.20
C HIS A 113 1.80 -15.02 1.19
N PHE A 114 1.71 -13.96 0.37
CA PHE A 114 2.71 -12.88 0.33
C PHE A 114 2.90 -12.26 1.72
N PHE A 115 1.80 -11.93 2.40
CA PHE A 115 1.90 -11.29 3.70
C PHE A 115 2.50 -12.15 4.80
N LYS A 116 2.27 -13.47 4.77
CA LYS A 116 2.93 -14.41 5.69
C LYS A 116 4.46 -14.43 5.56
N GLN A 117 5.00 -13.96 4.44
CA GLN A 117 6.46 -13.88 4.23
C GLN A 117 7.08 -12.63 4.85
N LEU A 118 6.29 -11.63 5.25
CA LEU A 118 6.79 -10.38 5.82
C LEU A 118 6.80 -10.44 7.36
N PRO A 119 7.88 -10.03 8.03
CA PRO A 119 7.90 -9.90 9.48
C PRO A 119 6.85 -8.90 9.97
N ILE A 120 6.10 -9.24 11.02
CA ILE A 120 5.05 -8.38 11.60
C ILE A 120 5.60 -6.98 11.97
N SER A 121 6.82 -6.91 12.50
CA SER A 121 7.48 -5.63 12.82
C SER A 121 7.71 -4.73 11.61
N PHE A 122 7.95 -5.32 10.44
CA PHE A 122 8.06 -4.60 9.18
C PHE A 122 6.67 -4.18 8.65
N VAL A 123 5.67 -5.05 8.78
CA VAL A 123 4.28 -4.74 8.44
C VAL A 123 3.76 -3.53 9.22
N LYS A 124 4.03 -3.45 10.53
CA LYS A 124 3.68 -2.27 11.35
C LYS A 124 4.29 -0.99 10.80
N LYS A 125 5.58 -1.03 10.42
CA LYS A 125 6.27 0.12 9.80
C LYS A 125 5.64 0.54 8.47
N LEU A 126 5.28 -0.41 7.61
CA LEU A 126 4.62 -0.12 6.34
C LEU A 126 3.29 0.62 6.55
N VAL A 127 2.49 0.16 7.51
CA VAL A 127 1.23 0.83 7.91
C VAL A 127 1.53 2.22 8.47
N ASP A 128 2.55 2.39 9.31
CA ASP A 128 2.92 3.71 9.85
C ASP A 128 3.42 4.70 8.78
N TRP A 129 4.14 4.21 7.77
CA TRP A 129 4.67 5.02 6.66
C TRP A 129 3.60 5.44 5.66
N ALA A 130 2.49 4.70 5.61
CA ALA A 130 1.40 4.89 4.68
C ALA A 130 0.06 4.62 5.39
N PRO A 131 -0.28 5.35 6.46
CA PRO A 131 -1.40 4.98 7.32
C PRO A 131 -2.72 4.99 6.55
N PRO A 132 -3.66 4.08 6.90
CA PRO A 132 -5.00 4.13 6.37
C PRO A 132 -5.60 5.51 6.64
N VAL A 133 -6.36 5.98 5.67
CA VAL A 133 -7.05 7.26 5.78
C VAL A 133 -8.53 6.94 6.00
N VAL A 134 -9.23 7.70 6.83
CA VAL A 134 -10.65 7.46 7.09
C VAL A 134 -11.35 8.82 7.08
N SER A 135 -12.57 8.90 6.59
CA SER A 135 -13.41 10.11 6.68
C SER A 135 -14.75 9.74 7.29
N GLY A 136 -15.35 10.66 8.04
CA GLY A 136 -16.69 10.50 8.59
C GLY A 136 -17.79 10.31 7.52
N ILE A 137 -17.53 10.62 6.25
CA ILE A 137 -18.50 10.51 5.14
C ILE A 137 -17.81 10.12 3.81
N PHE A 138 -16.99 9.07 3.83
CA PHE A 138 -16.32 8.47 2.64
C PHE A 138 -15.14 9.28 2.10
N LEU A 139 -14.00 8.63 1.86
CA LEU A 139 -12.95 9.15 1.00
C LEU A 139 -11.85 8.13 0.73
N ILE A 140 -11.12 8.42 -0.34
CA ILE A 140 -9.94 7.74 -0.84
C ILE A 140 -8.91 7.44 0.26
N GLU A 141 -8.47 6.20 0.27
CA GLU A 141 -7.52 5.69 1.24
C GLU A 141 -6.20 5.31 0.61
N ASN A 142 -5.18 5.25 1.46
CA ASN A 142 -4.18 4.22 1.27
C ASN A 142 -4.81 2.83 1.48
N VAL A 143 -5.57 2.38 0.47
CA VAL A 143 -6.41 1.17 0.49
C VAL A 143 -5.56 -0.05 0.80
N LEU A 144 -4.32 -0.05 0.30
CA LEU A 144 -3.35 -1.11 0.52
C LEU A 144 -2.96 -1.20 2.00
N ALA A 145 -2.70 -0.07 2.68
CA ALA A 145 -2.43 -0.09 4.10
C ALA A 145 -3.64 -0.47 4.95
N GLY A 146 -4.85 -0.03 4.55
CA GLY A 146 -6.09 -0.48 5.20
C GLY A 146 -6.26 -2.01 5.12
N TYR A 147 -6.02 -2.57 3.93
CA TYR A 147 -6.06 -4.01 3.70
C TYR A 147 -4.98 -4.75 4.51
N ILE A 148 -3.74 -4.28 4.44
CA ILE A 148 -2.60 -4.83 5.20
C ILE A 148 -2.93 -4.87 6.69
N ALA A 149 -3.40 -3.75 7.25
CA ALA A 149 -3.68 -3.64 8.66
C ALA A 149 -4.85 -4.54 9.07
N GLN A 150 -5.97 -4.51 8.33
CA GLN A 150 -7.13 -5.36 8.63
C GLN A 150 -6.79 -6.85 8.55
N LYS A 151 -5.85 -7.28 7.69
CA LYS A 151 -5.53 -8.71 7.53
C LYS A 151 -4.45 -9.23 8.45
N LEU A 152 -3.49 -8.39 8.83
CA LEU A 152 -2.27 -8.85 9.53
C LEU A 152 -2.13 -8.30 10.93
N LEU A 153 -2.83 -7.21 11.23
CA LEU A 153 -2.72 -6.48 12.49
C LEU A 153 -4.07 -6.42 13.20
N LEU A 154 -4.90 -7.46 13.06
CA LEU A 154 -6.31 -7.51 13.50
C LEU A 154 -6.56 -6.91 14.88
N LEU A 155 -5.72 -7.23 15.86
CA LEU A 155 -5.88 -6.81 17.27
C LEU A 155 -5.05 -5.57 17.64
N GLU A 156 -4.28 -5.02 16.70
CA GLU A 156 -3.38 -3.91 16.96
C GLU A 156 -4.10 -2.57 16.79
N LYS A 157 -3.72 -1.61 17.64
CA LYS A 157 -4.12 -0.22 17.47
C LYS A 157 -3.25 0.41 16.40
N ILE A 158 -3.86 0.78 15.28
CA ILE A 158 -3.20 1.45 14.18
C ILE A 158 -3.58 2.92 14.15
N LYS A 159 -2.66 3.74 13.65
CA LYS A 159 -2.95 5.15 13.39
C LYS A 159 -3.69 5.27 12.06
N VAL A 160 -4.84 5.92 12.09
CA VAL A 160 -5.58 6.34 10.90
C VAL A 160 -5.51 7.86 10.76
N LYS A 161 -5.56 8.36 9.53
CA LYS A 161 -5.63 9.80 9.28
C LYS A 161 -7.04 10.20 8.89
N GLU A 162 -7.58 11.23 9.52
CA GLU A 162 -8.89 11.77 9.13
C GLU A 162 -8.81 12.72 7.93
N LEU A 163 -9.73 12.54 6.97
CA LEU A 163 -10.00 13.52 5.91
C LEU A 163 -11.11 14.49 6.32
N CYS A 164 -10.96 15.77 5.94
CA CYS A 164 -12.01 16.78 6.12
C CYS A 164 -13.05 16.59 5.03
N LYS A 165 -14.31 16.94 5.35
CA LYS A 165 -15.48 16.78 4.49
C LYS A 165 -15.24 17.32 3.07
N SER A 166 -15.74 16.58 2.08
CA SER A 166 -16.05 17.00 0.69
C SER A 166 -15.13 16.59 -0.47
N VAL A 167 -14.65 15.34 -0.51
CA VAL A 167 -14.40 14.71 -1.82
C VAL A 167 -14.96 13.29 -1.73
N GLN A 168 -15.59 12.75 -2.77
CA GLN A 168 -16.01 11.33 -2.79
C GLN A 168 -15.24 10.61 -3.88
N PRO A 169 -14.13 9.94 -3.57
CA PRO A 169 -13.56 9.05 -4.53
C PRO A 169 -13.81 7.62 -4.05
N TYR A 170 -14.64 6.95 -4.82
CA TYR A 170 -14.74 5.52 -4.78
C TYR A 170 -13.61 4.94 -5.62
N PHE A 171 -13.12 3.76 -5.27
CA PHE A 171 -12.21 3.01 -6.13
C PHE A 171 -12.86 1.72 -6.62
N HIS A 172 -12.47 1.30 -7.81
CA HIS A 172 -12.67 -0.05 -8.31
C HIS A 172 -11.40 -0.86 -8.06
N ILE A 173 -11.52 -2.16 -7.82
CA ILE A 173 -10.33 -3.03 -7.72
C ILE A 173 -9.52 -2.96 -9.03
N ALA A 174 -10.22 -2.85 -10.17
CA ALA A 174 -9.62 -2.64 -11.49
C ALA A 174 -8.68 -1.43 -11.55
N ASP A 175 -8.99 -0.38 -10.78
CA ASP A 175 -8.19 0.84 -10.78
C ASP A 175 -6.76 0.55 -10.30
N PHE A 176 -6.55 -0.39 -9.37
CA PHE A 176 -5.21 -0.75 -8.91
C PHE A 176 -4.34 -1.31 -10.02
N PHE A 177 -4.92 -2.01 -11.00
CA PHE A 177 -4.17 -2.62 -12.10
C PHE A 177 -3.68 -1.58 -13.11
N VAL A 178 -4.34 -0.41 -13.19
CA VAL A 178 -3.83 0.73 -13.96
C VAL A 178 -2.50 1.25 -13.39
N PHE A 179 -2.27 1.09 -12.07
CA PHE A 179 -1.01 1.53 -11.42
C PHE A 179 0.12 0.52 -11.52
N LEU A 180 -0.20 -0.76 -11.74
CA LEU A 180 0.79 -1.82 -11.72
C LEU A 180 1.93 -1.58 -12.74
N PRO A 181 1.69 -1.19 -14.00
CA PRO A 181 2.77 -0.90 -14.95
C PRO A 181 3.75 0.19 -14.48
N ARG A 182 3.24 1.26 -13.85
CA ARG A 182 4.08 2.35 -13.33
C ARG A 182 4.92 1.90 -12.14
N LEU A 183 4.34 1.11 -11.24
CA LEU A 183 5.06 0.51 -10.12
C LEU A 183 6.13 -0.47 -10.61
N GLU A 184 5.87 -1.22 -11.69
CA GLU A 184 6.86 -2.10 -12.31
C GLU A 184 8.04 -1.31 -12.84
N GLU A 185 7.79 -0.27 -13.65
CA GLU A 185 8.85 0.54 -14.24
C GLU A 185 9.75 1.16 -13.17
N LEU A 186 9.14 1.80 -12.17
CA LEU A 186 9.89 2.41 -11.08
C LEU A 186 10.62 1.35 -10.23
N TYR A 187 10.02 0.18 -10.01
CA TYR A 187 10.68 -0.92 -9.30
C TYR A 187 11.92 -1.42 -10.04
N GLN A 188 11.87 -1.57 -11.36
CA GLN A 188 13.02 -2.01 -12.15
C GLN A 188 14.19 -1.03 -12.01
N LYS A 189 13.92 0.29 -12.04
CA LYS A 189 14.92 1.35 -11.86
C LYS A 189 15.63 1.25 -10.49
N HIS A 190 14.92 0.84 -9.44
CA HIS A 190 15.43 0.86 -8.05
C HIS A 190 15.64 -0.53 -7.42
N GLN A 191 15.57 -1.60 -8.20
CA GLN A 191 15.56 -2.97 -7.67
C GLN A 191 16.75 -3.30 -6.77
N GLN A 192 17.97 -2.90 -7.17
CA GLN A 192 19.18 -3.14 -6.36
C GLN A 192 19.21 -2.31 -5.08
N GLN A 193 18.73 -1.06 -5.15
CA GLN A 193 18.64 -0.19 -3.97
C GLN A 193 17.66 -0.76 -2.96
N ILE A 194 16.49 -1.25 -3.41
CA ILE A 194 15.50 -1.93 -2.56
C ILE A 194 16.13 -3.08 -1.77
N VAL A 195 16.98 -3.90 -2.41
CA VAL A 195 17.69 -5.00 -1.73
C VAL A 195 18.61 -4.50 -0.62
N ARG A 196 19.33 -3.41 -0.88
CA ARG A 196 20.29 -2.82 0.06
C ARG A 196 19.60 -2.19 1.26
N VAL A 197 18.50 -1.48 1.02
CA VAL A 197 17.80 -0.69 2.07
C VAL A 197 16.77 -1.52 2.83
N ALA A 198 16.38 -2.70 2.34
CA ALA A 198 15.53 -3.62 3.09
C ALA A 198 16.15 -3.97 4.44
N PRO A 199 15.40 -3.98 5.55
CA PRO A 199 15.96 -4.14 6.89
C PRO A 199 16.61 -5.52 7.13
N THR A 200 16.08 -6.57 6.50
CA THR A 200 16.64 -7.93 6.60
C THR A 200 16.65 -8.62 5.24
N ALA A 201 17.41 -9.71 5.11
CA ALA A 201 17.48 -10.49 3.87
C ALA A 201 16.14 -11.15 3.55
N GLU A 202 15.37 -11.55 4.57
CA GLU A 202 14.02 -12.08 4.42
C GLU A 202 13.08 -11.04 3.79
N VAL A 203 13.13 -9.78 4.26
CA VAL A 203 12.34 -8.69 3.68
C VAL A 203 12.76 -8.42 2.23
N ALA A 204 14.08 -8.39 1.95
CA ALA A 204 14.53 -8.25 0.57
C ALA A 204 14.05 -9.40 -0.32
N LEU A 205 14.03 -10.63 0.19
CA LEU A 205 13.59 -11.81 -0.56
C LEU A 205 12.09 -11.76 -0.85
N ALA A 206 11.28 -11.39 0.14
CA ALA A 206 9.84 -11.26 -0.02
C ALA A 206 9.47 -10.12 -1.01
N LEU A 207 10.21 -9.00 -0.96
CA LEU A 207 9.91 -7.82 -1.76
C LEU A 207 10.50 -7.85 -3.18
N THR A 208 11.50 -8.70 -3.43
CA THR A 208 12.18 -8.76 -4.74
C THR A 208 11.94 -10.06 -5.48
N ASP A 209 12.32 -10.07 -6.75
CA ASP A 209 12.29 -11.28 -7.59
C ASP A 209 13.67 -11.98 -7.60
N PHE A 210 14.59 -11.55 -6.73
CA PHE A 210 15.94 -12.11 -6.68
C PHE A 210 16.03 -13.39 -5.86
N LYS A 211 16.94 -14.26 -6.29
CA LYS A 211 17.33 -15.44 -5.51
C LYS A 211 18.11 -15.02 -4.28
N LYS A 212 17.99 -15.80 -3.20
CA LYS A 212 18.68 -15.61 -1.92
C LYS A 212 20.19 -15.32 -2.07
N ALA A 213 20.90 -16.05 -2.92
CA ALA A 213 22.34 -15.83 -3.18
C ALA A 213 22.65 -14.44 -3.75
N TRP A 214 21.80 -13.93 -4.64
CA TRP A 214 21.95 -12.58 -5.21
C TRP A 214 21.70 -11.49 -4.18
N ILE A 215 20.71 -11.67 -3.30
CA ILE A 215 20.43 -10.75 -2.20
C ILE A 215 21.64 -10.61 -1.28
N TYR A 216 22.25 -11.73 -0.86
CA TYR A 216 23.45 -11.67 -0.04
C TYR A 216 24.62 -11.00 -0.76
N ARG A 217 24.80 -11.27 -2.07
CA ARG A 217 25.84 -10.61 -2.87
C ARG A 217 25.67 -9.09 -2.92
N LEU A 218 24.45 -8.61 -3.16
CA LEU A 218 24.18 -7.18 -3.28
C LEU A 218 24.34 -6.42 -1.96
N ARG A 219 24.03 -7.07 -0.82
CA ARG A 219 24.14 -6.48 0.52
C ARG A 219 25.55 -6.51 1.09
N ARG A 220 26.42 -7.38 0.58
CA ARG A 220 27.85 -7.44 0.94
C ARG A 220 28.72 -6.44 0.17
N ARG A 221 28.17 -5.79 -0.87
CA ARG A 221 28.90 -4.73 -1.57
C ARG A 221 28.88 -3.48 -0.68
N PRO A 222 30.05 -2.90 -0.34
CA PRO A 222 30.12 -1.64 0.37
C PRO A 222 29.43 -0.51 -0.41
#